data_AF-A0A179C3I4-F1
#
_entry.id   AF-A0A179C3I4-F1
#
_cell.length_a   1.000
_cell.length_b   1.000
_cell.length_c   1.000
_cell.angle_alpha   90.00
_cell.angle_beta   90.00
_cell.angle_gamma   90.00
#
_symmetry.space_group_name_H-M   'P 1'
#
loop_
_entity.id
_entity.type
_entity.pdbx_description
1 polymer ?
#
loop_
_entity_poly.entity_id
_entity_poly.type
_entity_poly.pdbx_seq_one_letter_code
_entity_poly.pdbx_strand_id
1 'polypeptide(L)'
;MLMTVWMIYPLAATGKISASVDWLFHSARVEQIYDNLRQGCKFTFIATTTFQHTGVGSFLFYPDGSLYIWALLRFIFSPVKAYYAWVGIFLFLTFVISYWCMLKFSNDKLRSFIFALLYGLAPYHLYLSPVNWVIG
;
A
#
# COMPACT_ATOMS: atom_id res chain seq x y z
N MET A 1 -0.42 -7.98 14.30
CA MET A 1 1.04 -7.82 14.19
C MET A 1 1.70 -9.01 13.52
N LEU A 2 1.76 -10.19 14.16
CA LEU A 2 2.39 -11.36 13.56
C LEU A 2 1.69 -11.81 12.27
N MET A 3 0.35 -11.81 12.24
CA MET A 3 -0.43 -12.17 11.05
C MET A 3 -0.04 -11.38 9.80
N THR A 4 0.21 -10.08 9.93
CA THR A 4 0.68 -9.23 8.83
C THR A 4 2.00 -9.75 8.25
N VAL A 5 2.97 -10.06 9.11
CA VAL A 5 4.28 -10.59 8.68
C VAL A 5 4.10 -11.93 7.96
N TRP A 6 3.30 -12.83 8.52
CA TRP A 6 2.99 -14.13 7.93
C TRP A 6 2.34 -14.04 6.55
N MET A 7 1.50 -13.04 6.31
CA MET A 7 0.84 -12.84 5.01
C MET A 7 1.76 -12.17 3.98
N ILE A 8 2.60 -11.23 4.41
CA ILE A 8 3.42 -10.42 3.50
C ILE A 8 4.75 -11.09 3.14
N TYR A 9 5.38 -11.76 4.10
CA TYR A 9 6.71 -12.34 3.91
C TYR A 9 6.78 -13.34 2.76
N PRO A 10 5.86 -14.32 2.61
CA PRO A 10 5.91 -15.28 1.51
C PRO A 10 5.84 -14.60 0.15
N LEU A 11 5.00 -13.56 0.02
CA LEU A 11 4.84 -12.79 -1.21
C LEU A 11 6.12 -11.99 -1.53
N ALA A 12 6.65 -11.28 -0.54
CA ALA A 12 7.89 -10.52 -0.69
C ALA A 12 9.10 -11.40 -1.01
N ALA A 13 9.16 -12.61 -0.44
CA ALA A 13 10.23 -13.57 -0.65
C ALA A 13 10.27 -14.11 -2.09
N THR A 14 9.15 -14.07 -2.82
CA THR A 14 9.14 -14.46 -4.25
C THR A 14 9.97 -13.52 -5.12
N GLY A 15 10.19 -12.28 -4.67
CA GLY A 15 10.85 -11.24 -5.46
C GLY A 15 10.06 -10.80 -6.70
N LYS A 16 8.78 -11.19 -6.81
CA LYS A 16 7.91 -10.96 -7.97
C LYS A 16 6.66 -10.20 -7.54
N ILE A 17 6.04 -9.52 -8.51
CA ILE A 17 4.70 -8.93 -8.37
C ILE A 17 3.89 -9.41 -9.57
N SER A 18 2.63 -9.77 -9.36
CA SER A 18 1.69 -9.98 -10.46
C SER A 18 1.11 -8.62 -10.86
N ALA A 19 1.62 -8.04 -11.95
CA ALA A 19 1.23 -6.70 -12.36
C ALA A 19 -0.11 -6.72 -13.13
N SER A 20 -1.13 -6.07 -12.57
CA SER A 20 -2.39 -5.74 -13.26
C SER A 20 -2.34 -4.31 -13.81
N VAL A 21 -3.33 -3.91 -14.61
CA VAL A 21 -3.41 -2.56 -15.21
C VAL A 21 -3.41 -1.47 -14.13
N ASP A 22 -4.18 -1.65 -13.05
CA ASP A 22 -4.23 -0.68 -11.96
C ASP A 22 -2.90 -0.62 -11.20
N TRP A 23 -2.26 -1.77 -10.97
CA TRP A 23 -0.94 -1.78 -10.35
C TRP A 23 0.10 -1.04 -11.20
N LEU A 24 0.10 -1.22 -12.51
CA LEU A 24 0.99 -0.49 -13.42
C LEU A 24 0.74 1.02 -13.36
N PHE A 25 -0.51 1.45 -13.28
CA PHE A 25 -0.87 2.86 -13.12
C PHE A 25 -0.36 3.44 -11.79
N HIS A 26 -0.59 2.76 -10.67
CA HIS A 26 -0.16 3.24 -9.35
C HIS A 26 1.37 3.19 -9.19
N SER A 27 2.03 2.13 -9.66
CA SER A 27 3.48 1.99 -9.58
C SER A 27 4.21 3.06 -10.42
N ALA A 28 3.71 3.39 -11.62
CA ALA A 28 4.23 4.50 -12.41
C ALA A 28 4.13 5.83 -11.65
N ARG A 29 3.01 6.09 -10.96
CA ARG A 29 2.87 7.28 -10.13
C ARG A 29 3.85 7.29 -8.94
N VAL A 30 4.08 6.15 -8.32
CA VAL A 30 5.03 6.01 -7.19
C VAL A 30 6.46 6.26 -7.65
N GLU A 31 6.89 5.69 -8.77
CA GLU A 31 8.24 5.91 -9.29
C GLU A 31 8.44 7.39 -9.70
N GLN A 32 7.40 8.05 -10.23
CA GLN A 32 7.47 9.49 -10.47
C GLN A 32 7.64 10.30 -9.17
N ILE A 33 6.88 9.97 -8.11
CA ILE A 33 7.03 10.62 -6.80
C ILE A 33 8.45 10.40 -6.28
N TYR A 34 8.95 9.17 -6.36
CA TYR A 34 10.29 8.80 -5.93
C TYR A 34 11.38 9.60 -6.67
N ASP A 35 11.29 9.70 -8.00
CA ASP A 35 12.23 10.48 -8.82
C ASP A 35 12.20 11.97 -8.44
N ASN A 36 11.00 12.55 -8.28
CA ASN A 36 10.84 13.94 -7.88
C ASN A 36 11.43 14.19 -6.47
N LEU A 37 11.17 13.30 -5.51
CA LEU A 37 11.73 13.40 -4.16
C LEU A 37 13.27 13.35 -4.19
N ARG A 38 13.86 12.48 -5.03
CA ARG A 38 15.33 12.43 -5.22
C ARG A 38 15.90 13.72 -5.80
N GLN A 39 15.13 14.44 -6.59
CA GLN A 39 15.51 15.72 -7.18
C GLN A 39 15.23 16.91 -6.25
N GLY A 40 14.73 16.67 -5.03
CA GLY A 40 14.40 17.71 -4.07
C GLY A 40 12.99 18.30 -4.24
N CYS A 41 12.20 17.80 -5.19
CA CYS A 41 10.81 18.19 -5.40
C CYS A 41 9.91 17.46 -4.40
N LYS A 42 9.40 18.18 -3.41
CA LYS A 42 8.58 17.62 -2.34
C LYS A 42 7.19 17.18 -2.79
N PHE A 43 6.63 17.87 -3.78
CA PHE A 43 5.29 17.61 -4.30
C PHE A 43 5.34 17.32 -5.79
N THR A 44 4.52 16.34 -6.20
CA THR A 44 4.43 15.85 -7.56
C THR A 44 3.07 16.20 -8.14
N PHE A 45 3.05 16.95 -9.24
CA PHE A 45 1.81 17.34 -9.93
C PHE A 45 1.69 16.74 -11.33
N ILE A 46 2.84 16.49 -11.98
CA ILE A 46 2.92 16.00 -13.35
C ILE A 46 3.92 14.86 -13.41
N ALA A 47 3.60 13.83 -14.19
CA ALA A 47 4.46 12.71 -14.50
C ALA A 47 5.24 12.97 -15.80
N THR A 48 6.54 13.24 -15.67
CA THR A 48 7.43 13.56 -16.80
C THR A 48 8.44 12.45 -17.11
N THR A 49 8.75 11.58 -16.14
CA THR A 49 9.69 10.46 -16.30
C THR A 49 8.99 9.12 -16.47
N THR A 50 7.73 9.03 -16.06
CA THR A 50 6.89 7.83 -16.24
C THR A 50 5.83 8.06 -17.33
N PHE A 51 4.98 7.06 -17.60
CA PHE A 51 3.96 7.14 -18.66
C PHE A 51 4.51 7.54 -20.04
N GLN A 52 5.62 6.91 -20.45
CA GLN A 52 6.26 7.16 -21.75
C GLN A 52 6.67 8.63 -21.97
N HIS A 53 7.01 9.36 -20.91
CA HIS A 53 7.49 10.75 -20.98
C HIS A 53 6.52 11.77 -21.59
N THR A 54 5.22 11.50 -21.50
CA THR A 54 4.19 12.32 -22.16
C THR A 54 3.74 13.54 -21.33
N GLY A 55 4.18 13.69 -20.08
CA GLY A 55 3.79 14.82 -19.22
C GLY A 55 2.38 14.66 -18.64
N VAL A 56 2.10 13.52 -18.01
CA VAL A 56 0.74 13.17 -17.55
C VAL A 56 0.38 13.84 -16.23
N GLY A 57 -0.71 14.62 -16.20
CA GLY A 57 -1.23 15.30 -15.00
C GLY A 57 -2.02 14.42 -14.03
N SER A 58 -1.73 13.11 -13.91
CA SER A 58 -2.56 12.16 -13.15
C SER A 58 -2.68 12.50 -11.65
N PHE A 59 -1.70 13.20 -11.08
CA PHE A 59 -1.70 13.64 -9.69
C PHE A 59 -2.72 14.76 -9.40
N LEU A 60 -3.19 15.47 -10.43
CA LEU A 60 -4.23 16.49 -10.27
C LEU A 60 -5.63 15.90 -10.11
N PHE A 61 -5.83 14.65 -10.54
CA PHE A 61 -7.15 14.02 -10.61
C PHE A 61 -7.34 12.85 -9.63
N TYR A 62 -6.25 12.33 -9.06
CA TYR A 62 -6.29 11.18 -8.15
C TYR A 62 -5.51 11.46 -6.88
N PRO A 63 -6.02 11.03 -5.71
CA PRO A 63 -5.28 11.13 -4.46
C PRO A 63 -3.96 10.36 -4.55
N ASP A 64 -2.94 10.89 -3.89
CA ASP A 64 -1.57 10.38 -3.93
C ASP A 64 -0.92 10.26 -2.53
N GLY A 65 -1.56 10.72 -1.47
CA GLY A 65 -0.98 10.72 -0.12
C GLY A 65 -0.50 9.34 0.34
N SER A 66 -1.26 8.27 0.07
CA SER A 66 -0.84 6.90 0.37
C SER A 66 0.36 6.46 -0.48
N LEU A 67 0.49 6.96 -1.70
CA LEU A 67 1.59 6.65 -2.61
C LEU A 67 2.93 7.25 -2.15
N TYR A 68 2.92 8.37 -1.43
CA TYR A 68 4.14 8.92 -0.83
C TYR A 68 4.76 7.97 0.19
N ILE A 69 3.95 7.23 0.95
CA ILE A 69 4.45 6.22 1.88
C ILE A 69 5.21 5.13 1.10
N TRP A 70 4.66 4.67 -0.03
CA TRP A 70 5.33 3.70 -0.91
C TRP A 70 6.61 4.29 -1.53
N ALA A 71 6.55 5.51 -2.05
CA ALA A 71 7.71 6.18 -2.64
C ALA A 71 8.84 6.41 -1.63
N LEU A 72 8.53 6.70 -0.36
CA LEU A 72 9.53 6.83 0.69
C LEU A 72 10.21 5.48 1.00
N LEU A 73 9.46 4.38 0.99
CA LEU A 73 10.03 3.04 1.16
C LEU A 73 11.01 2.66 0.04
N ARG A 74 10.88 3.26 -1.16
CA ARG A 74 11.81 3.04 -2.29
C ARG A 74 13.23 3.54 -2.05
N PHE A 75 13.45 4.45 -1.09
CA PHE A 75 14.80 4.86 -0.70
C PHE A 75 15.57 3.76 0.05
N ILE A 76 14.86 2.80 0.65
CA ILE A 76 15.43 1.77 1.51
C ILE A 76 15.35 0.39 0.85
N PHE A 77 14.24 0.13 0.14
CA PHE A 77 13.92 -1.18 -0.41
C PHE A 77 13.88 -1.18 -1.93
N SER A 78 14.14 -2.35 -2.54
CA SER A 78 13.87 -2.58 -3.97
C SER A 78 12.39 -2.33 -4.29
N PRO A 79 12.01 -2.06 -5.57
CA PRO A 79 10.62 -1.79 -5.94
C PRO A 79 9.63 -2.80 -5.38
N VAL A 80 9.96 -4.08 -5.51
CA VAL A 80 9.12 -5.18 -5.04
C VAL A 80 8.98 -5.18 -3.52
N LYS A 81 10.09 -5.07 -2.78
CA LYS A 81 10.06 -5.07 -1.32
C LYS A 81 9.36 -3.83 -0.76
N ALA A 82 9.57 -2.67 -1.39
CA ALA A 82 8.90 -1.42 -1.00
C ALA A 82 7.37 -1.55 -1.14
N TYR A 83 6.90 -2.16 -2.24
CA TYR A 83 5.49 -2.41 -2.45
C TYR A 83 4.90 -3.32 -1.37
N TYR A 84 5.54 -4.46 -1.09
CA TYR A 84 5.04 -5.38 -0.06
C TYR A 84 5.12 -4.78 1.35
N ALA A 85 6.15 -3.99 1.65
CA ALA A 85 6.23 -3.25 2.91
C ALA A 85 5.07 -2.25 3.04
N TRP A 86 4.73 -1.55 1.95
CA TRP A 86 3.60 -0.63 1.91
C TRP A 86 2.26 -1.36 2.15
N VAL A 87 2.00 -2.46 1.45
CA VAL A 87 0.81 -3.30 1.69
C VAL A 87 0.77 -3.80 3.14
N GLY A 88 1.91 -4.22 3.68
CA GLY A 88 2.02 -4.66 5.07
C GLY A 88 1.70 -3.58 6.10
N ILE A 89 2.12 -2.34 5.86
CA ILE A 89 1.76 -1.19 6.72
C ILE A 89 0.25 -1.01 6.77
N PHE A 90 -0.42 -0.97 5.60
CA PHE A 90 -1.87 -0.78 5.56
C PHE A 90 -2.63 -1.95 6.18
N LEU A 91 -2.23 -3.19 5.91
CA LEU A 91 -2.82 -4.36 6.54
C LEU A 91 -2.65 -4.33 8.07
N PHE A 92 -1.47 -3.92 8.57
CA PHE A 92 -1.23 -3.75 9.99
C PHE A 92 -2.13 -2.66 10.61
N LEU A 93 -2.23 -1.50 9.96
CA LEU A 93 -3.11 -0.41 10.40
C LEU A 93 -4.57 -0.85 10.42
N THR A 94 -5.04 -1.59 9.42
CA THR A 94 -6.39 -2.16 9.39
C THR A 94 -6.66 -3.04 10.61
N PHE A 95 -5.75 -3.96 10.96
CA PHE A 95 -5.89 -4.79 12.16
C PHE A 95 -5.92 -3.96 13.45
N VAL A 96 -5.04 -2.96 13.56
CA VAL A 96 -4.95 -2.13 14.77
C VAL A 96 -6.20 -1.27 14.93
N ILE A 97 -6.61 -0.56 13.88
CA ILE A 97 -7.76 0.34 13.91
C ILE A 97 -9.04 -0.46 14.18
N SER A 98 -9.26 -1.57 13.48
CA SER A 98 -10.44 -2.43 13.72
C SER A 98 -10.50 -2.96 15.14
N TYR A 99 -9.37 -3.38 15.71
CA TYR A 99 -9.28 -3.79 17.12
C TYR A 99 -9.72 -2.65 18.06
N TRP A 100 -9.15 -1.46 17.90
CA TRP A 100 -9.46 -0.33 18.77
C TRP A 100 -10.91 0.14 18.64
N CYS A 101 -11.46 0.14 17.43
CA CYS A 101 -12.87 0.44 17.20
C CYS A 101 -13.78 -0.53 17.95
N MET A 102 -13.55 -1.84 17.84
CA MET A 102 -14.36 -2.84 18.55
C MET A 102 -14.13 -2.80 20.07
N LEU A 103 -12.91 -2.47 20.52
CA LEU A 103 -12.62 -2.36 21.95
C LEU A 103 -13.36 -1.18 22.56
N LYS A 104 -13.41 -0.04 21.87
CA LYS A 104 -14.19 1.12 22.31
C LYS A 104 -15.69 0.86 22.30
N PHE A 105 -16.18 0.06 21.35
CA PHE A 105 -17.60 -0.30 21.25
C PHE A 105 -18.05 -1.34 22.30
N SER A 106 -17.27 -2.41 22.47
CA SER A 106 -17.67 -3.58 23.27
C SER A 106 -17.05 -3.65 24.66
N ASN A 107 -15.96 -2.91 24.89
CA ASN A 107 -15.10 -3.01 26.08
C ASN A 107 -14.58 -4.44 26.36
N ASP A 108 -14.59 -5.32 25.35
CA ASP A 108 -14.15 -6.72 25.47
C ASP A 108 -12.93 -6.98 24.56
N LYS A 109 -11.82 -7.41 25.15
CA LYS A 109 -10.55 -7.61 24.44
C LYS A 109 -10.59 -8.79 23.47
N LEU A 110 -11.25 -9.89 23.85
CA LEU A 110 -11.30 -11.11 23.03
C LEU A 110 -12.18 -10.88 21.80
N ARG A 111 -13.37 -10.31 22.01
CA ARG A 111 -14.29 -9.91 20.93
C ARG A 111 -13.62 -8.94 19.96
N SER A 112 -12.86 -7.98 20.47
CA SER A 112 -12.12 -7.01 19.66
C SER A 112 -11.02 -7.65 18.83
N PHE A 113 -10.30 -8.61 19.42
CA PHE A 113 -9.30 -9.38 18.71
C PHE A 113 -9.91 -10.22 17.59
N ILE A 114 -11.01 -10.96 17.88
CA ILE A 114 -11.74 -11.75 16.89
C ILE A 114 -12.27 -10.84 15.77
N PHE A 115 -12.86 -9.70 16.11
CA PHE A 115 -13.35 -8.74 15.11
C PHE A 115 -12.22 -8.24 14.20
N ALA A 116 -11.08 -7.86 14.76
CA ALA A 116 -9.95 -7.39 13.97
C ALA A 116 -9.46 -8.46 12.99
N LEU A 117 -9.40 -9.72 13.43
CA LEU A 117 -9.07 -10.85 12.55
C LEU A 117 -10.09 -11.02 11.43
N LEU A 118 -11.38 -11.10 11.76
CA LEU A 118 -12.44 -11.29 10.78
C LEU A 118 -12.52 -10.13 9.77
N TYR A 119 -12.37 -8.90 10.25
CA TYR A 119 -12.40 -7.71 9.41
C TYR A 119 -11.16 -7.61 8.52
N GLY A 120 -9.95 -7.71 9.09
CA GLY A 120 -8.70 -7.59 8.33
C GLY A 120 -8.45 -8.76 7.37
N LEU A 121 -9.05 -9.93 7.61
CA LEU A 121 -8.99 -11.09 6.73
C LEU A 121 -10.23 -11.26 5.86
N ALA A 122 -11.15 -10.29 5.85
CA ALA A 122 -12.33 -10.39 5.01
C ALA A 122 -11.91 -10.54 3.53
N PRO A 123 -12.60 -11.40 2.74
CA PRO A 123 -12.19 -11.69 1.37
C PRO A 123 -11.99 -10.46 0.49
N TYR A 124 -12.73 -9.37 0.74
CA TYR A 124 -12.57 -8.10 0.04
C TYR A 124 -11.17 -7.48 0.20
N HIS A 125 -10.63 -7.45 1.43
CA HIS A 125 -9.27 -6.96 1.68
C HIS A 125 -8.20 -7.89 1.10
N LEU A 126 -8.45 -9.20 1.13
CA LEU A 126 -7.57 -10.21 0.53
C LEU A 126 -7.68 -10.29 -1.00
N TYR A 127 -8.72 -9.70 -1.59
CA TYR A 127 -8.89 -9.58 -3.03
C TYR A 127 -8.27 -8.28 -3.55
N LEU A 128 -8.48 -7.15 -2.86
CA LEU A 128 -7.93 -5.87 -3.32
C LEU A 128 -6.40 -5.83 -3.23
N SER A 129 -5.81 -6.14 -2.06
CA SER A 129 -4.38 -5.91 -1.86
C SER A 129 -3.47 -7.03 -2.42
N PRO A 130 -3.75 -8.32 -2.25
CA PRO A 130 -2.96 -9.41 -2.84
C PRO A 130 -3.36 -9.82 -4.27
N VAL A 131 -4.61 -9.62 -4.70
CA VAL A 131 -5.08 -10.13 -6.01
C VAL A 131 -5.14 -9.03 -7.06
N ASN A 132 -5.68 -7.85 -6.71
CA ASN A 132 -5.71 -6.69 -7.61
C ASN A 132 -4.55 -5.74 -7.42
N TRP A 133 -3.82 -5.89 -6.32
CA TRP A 133 -2.62 -5.13 -5.98
C TRP A 133 -2.86 -3.63 -5.77
N VAL A 134 -4.08 -3.27 -5.37
CA VAL A 134 -4.51 -1.91 -5.06
C VAL A 134 -5.02 -1.85 -3.62
N ILE A 135 -4.97 -0.67 -3.02
CA ILE A 135 -5.74 -0.39 -1.81
C ILE A 135 -7.00 0.33 -2.27
N GLY A 136 -8.14 -0.35 -2.17
CA GLY A 136 -9.47 0.26 -2.30
C GLY A 136 -9.86 0.93 -0.99
#